data_AF-A0A967D1C8-F1
#
_entry.id   AF-A0A967D1C8-F1
#
_cell.length_a   1.000
_cell.length_b   1.000
_cell.length_c   1.000
_cell.angle_alpha   90.00
_cell.angle_beta   90.00
_cell.angle_gamma   90.00
#
_symmetry.space_group_name_H-M   'P 1'
#
loop_
_entity.id
_entity.type
_entity.pdbx_description
1 polymer ?
#
loop_
_entity_poly.entity_id
_entity_poly.type
_entity_poly.pdbx_seq_one_letter_code
_entity_poly.pdbx_strand_id
1 'polypeptide(L)'
;MITPPDEAVSVSPPTVPPTIQPPSTASAGTATGTATPTTTAAETLLEQVLQPLERQATGNAPASQSLEGLYSRPLPLLEALQRSGDRSRRLWITQAYWNVSADYGRLQFAAQSLEQLQLIAPGRDPHDRSLLDVAIAAAQAEQAETRAKLIASQQQLVDLIRLPVNEPLPWPVDRPLVGSYETHFAAIFATRPATGRIRSINAMLPQTHKAVEARATAVLAAEKAIGQAEADHARGTRPIESVLAAHQMLWQQRQKFLDALSSYNLDIAEYAMAVADVTVPDGQYISMLIGSPVPWTPQPPAAVVPASNLQPLEPQIVPTQ
;
A
#
# COMPACT_ATOMS: atom_id res chain seq x y z
N MET A 1 41.06 52.80 31.71
CA MET A 1 40.38 52.17 30.55
C MET A 1 39.11 52.99 30.30
N ILE A 2 39.11 54.08 29.55
CA ILE A 2 39.36 54.32 28.10
C ILE A 2 38.10 54.04 27.24
N THR A 3 37.27 55.10 27.10
CA THR A 3 36.57 55.66 25.89
C THR A 3 35.32 54.96 25.27
N PRO A 4 34.43 55.66 24.50
CA PRO A 4 33.26 56.42 25.00
C PRO A 4 31.99 56.28 24.07
N PRO A 5 31.29 57.37 23.64
CA PRO A 5 29.90 57.76 23.95
C PRO A 5 28.94 57.54 22.75
N ASP A 6 27.64 57.83 22.84
CA ASP A 6 26.96 59.04 22.30
C ASP A 6 25.48 58.60 22.07
N GLU A 7 24.43 59.40 22.02
CA GLU A 7 24.20 60.83 22.14
C GLU A 7 22.68 60.99 22.36
N ALA A 8 22.25 62.08 22.98
CA ALA A 8 20.88 62.41 23.31
C ALA A 8 20.14 63.14 22.17
N VAL A 9 18.83 62.92 22.01
CA VAL A 9 17.88 63.89 21.40
C VAL A 9 16.49 63.60 22.01
N SER A 10 15.91 64.45 22.86
CA SER A 10 15.04 65.62 22.58
C SER A 10 13.81 65.32 21.70
N VAL A 11 12.59 65.84 21.86
CA VAL A 11 11.93 66.80 22.77
C VAL A 11 10.42 66.78 22.36
N SER A 12 9.50 67.02 23.32
CA SER A 12 8.17 67.66 23.17
C SER A 12 6.88 66.92 22.74
N PRO A 13 5.69 67.45 23.12
CA PRO A 13 4.54 66.69 23.61
C PRO A 13 3.23 66.95 22.82
N PRO A 14 2.02 66.92 23.42
CA PRO A 14 0.93 66.02 23.08
C PRO A 14 -0.10 66.61 22.09
N THR A 15 -0.91 65.77 21.45
CA THR A 15 -2.12 66.19 20.75
C THR A 15 -3.20 65.10 20.84
N VAL A 16 -4.41 65.49 21.22
CA VAL A 16 -5.64 64.69 21.22
C VAL A 16 -6.64 65.40 20.29
N PRO A 17 -7.72 64.76 19.82
CA PRO A 17 -7.87 63.74 18.79
C PRO A 17 -8.59 64.32 17.54
N PRO A 18 -8.89 63.52 16.49
CA PRO A 18 -10.31 63.40 16.18
C PRO A 18 -10.77 62.02 15.64
N THR A 19 -12.04 61.75 15.94
CA THR A 19 -13.10 61.22 15.06
C THR A 19 -12.85 59.93 14.27
N ILE A 20 -13.63 58.92 14.65
CA ILE A 20 -13.87 57.65 13.96
C ILE A 20 -14.38 57.91 12.54
N GLN A 21 -13.64 57.41 11.55
CA GLN A 21 -14.06 57.30 10.16
C GLN A 21 -14.01 55.80 9.78
N PRO A 22 -15.06 55.22 9.18
CA PRO A 22 -15.07 53.81 8.80
C PRO A 22 -14.18 53.61 7.56
N PRO A 23 -13.27 52.60 7.53
CA PRO A 23 -12.52 52.33 6.32
C PRO A 23 -13.40 51.62 5.28
N SER A 24 -13.40 52.23 4.10
CA SER A 24 -13.95 51.76 2.84
C SER A 24 -13.50 50.33 2.47
N THR A 25 -14.41 49.64 1.80
CA THR A 25 -14.21 48.41 1.03
C THR A 25 -13.01 48.53 0.08
N ALA A 26 -11.88 47.95 0.49
CA ALA A 26 -10.81 47.60 -0.43
C ALA A 26 -11.04 46.17 -0.91
N SER A 27 -11.24 46.01 -2.21
CA SER A 27 -11.29 44.73 -2.91
C SER A 27 -10.05 43.90 -2.58
N ALA A 28 -10.21 42.91 -1.70
CA ALA A 28 -9.28 41.81 -1.60
C ALA A 28 -9.42 41.00 -2.88
N GLY A 29 -8.40 41.07 -3.74
CA GLY A 29 -8.26 40.16 -4.86
C GLY A 29 -8.36 38.74 -4.34
N THR A 30 -9.37 38.02 -4.81
CA THR A 30 -9.56 36.59 -4.61
C THR A 30 -8.36 35.89 -5.27
N ALA A 31 -7.28 35.73 -4.53
CA ALA A 31 -6.29 34.71 -4.82
C ALA A 31 -6.95 33.37 -4.49
N THR A 32 -7.76 32.88 -5.42
CA THR A 32 -8.18 31.48 -5.48
C THR A 32 -6.91 30.69 -5.79
N GLY A 33 -6.12 30.43 -4.74
CA GLY A 33 -5.12 29.38 -4.78
C GLY A 33 -5.88 28.07 -4.93
N THR A 34 -6.11 27.64 -6.17
CA THR A 34 -6.28 26.23 -6.48
C THR A 34 -5.02 25.52 -6.01
N ALA A 35 -5.02 25.09 -4.75
CA ALA A 35 -4.10 24.09 -4.26
C ALA A 35 -4.37 22.84 -5.09
N THR A 36 -3.56 22.64 -6.13
CA THR A 36 -3.39 21.33 -6.74
C THR A 36 -3.15 20.35 -5.59
N PRO A 37 -3.86 19.21 -5.52
CA PRO A 37 -3.55 18.22 -4.50
C PRO A 37 -2.11 17.78 -4.71
N THR A 38 -1.24 18.14 -3.77
CA THR A 38 0.15 17.68 -3.78
C THR A 38 0.10 16.21 -3.37
N THR A 39 0.14 15.31 -4.36
CA THR A 39 0.22 13.87 -4.11
C THR A 39 1.40 13.59 -3.19
N THR A 40 1.16 12.88 -2.09
CA THR A 40 2.23 12.59 -1.13
C THR A 40 3.18 11.51 -1.65
N ALA A 41 4.34 11.37 -1.00
CA ALA A 41 5.30 10.34 -1.37
C ALA A 41 4.68 8.93 -1.20
N ALA A 42 3.92 8.73 -0.14
CA ALA A 42 3.28 7.45 0.13
C ALA A 42 2.12 7.16 -0.82
N GLU A 43 1.35 8.16 -1.24
CA GLU A 43 0.32 8.00 -2.29
C GLU A 43 0.96 7.58 -3.62
N THR A 44 2.03 8.27 -4.03
CA THR A 44 2.78 7.94 -5.26
C THR A 44 3.28 6.49 -5.23
N LEU A 45 3.89 6.08 -4.11
CA LEU A 45 4.43 4.74 -3.97
C LEU A 45 3.33 3.67 -3.89
N LEU A 46 2.20 3.97 -3.27
CA LEU A 46 1.06 3.05 -3.26
C LEU A 46 0.51 2.83 -4.67
N GLU A 47 0.43 3.87 -5.50
CA GLU A 47 0.02 3.70 -6.90
C GLU A 47 0.94 2.78 -7.69
N GLN A 48 2.26 2.87 -7.47
CA GLN A 48 3.24 1.96 -8.08
C GLN A 48 3.07 0.52 -7.59
N VAL A 49 2.82 0.33 -6.29
CA VAL A 49 2.62 -1.00 -5.66
C VAL A 49 1.33 -1.69 -6.12
N LEU A 50 0.33 -0.90 -6.49
CA LEU A 50 -0.99 -1.43 -6.89
C LEU A 50 -1.11 -1.69 -8.38
N GLN A 51 -0.15 -1.24 -9.20
CA GLN A 51 -0.14 -1.62 -10.61
C GLN A 51 0.07 -3.13 -10.72
N PRO A 52 -0.81 -3.87 -11.42
CA PRO A 52 -0.59 -5.28 -11.66
C PRO A 52 0.79 -5.50 -12.28
N LEU A 53 1.48 -6.60 -11.94
CA LEU A 53 2.60 -7.07 -12.75
C LEU A 53 2.03 -7.52 -14.09
N GLU A 54 1.80 -6.57 -14.99
CA GLU A 54 1.70 -6.86 -16.41
C GLU A 54 3.05 -7.43 -16.81
N ARG A 55 3.07 -8.75 -17.03
CA ARG A 55 4.26 -9.40 -17.54
C ARG A 55 4.55 -8.79 -18.91
N GLN A 56 5.62 -8.01 -19.02
CA GLN A 56 6.32 -7.93 -20.29
C GLN A 56 6.79 -9.36 -20.57
N ALA A 57 6.06 -10.04 -21.44
CA ALA A 57 6.37 -11.38 -21.90
C ALA A 57 7.62 -11.33 -22.81
N THR A 58 8.77 -10.95 -22.27
CA THR A 58 10.06 -11.27 -22.88
C THR A 58 10.40 -12.68 -22.44
N GLY A 59 10.23 -13.62 -23.38
CA GLY A 59 10.26 -15.07 -23.15
C GLY A 59 11.52 -15.60 -22.47
N ASN A 60 11.36 -16.80 -21.89
CA ASN A 60 12.33 -17.67 -21.19
C ASN A 60 12.45 -17.60 -19.66
N ALA A 61 11.45 -17.09 -18.93
CA ALA A 61 11.35 -17.41 -17.50
C ALA A 61 10.83 -18.86 -17.30
N PRO A 62 11.45 -19.70 -16.45
CA PRO A 62 10.95 -21.04 -16.15
C PRO A 62 9.56 -20.98 -15.52
N ALA A 63 8.69 -21.97 -15.78
CA ALA A 63 7.28 -22.00 -15.36
C ALA A 63 7.06 -21.79 -13.84
N SER A 64 8.05 -22.14 -13.02
CA SER A 64 8.07 -21.92 -11.56
C SER A 64 8.17 -20.45 -11.14
N GLN A 65 8.56 -19.55 -12.05
CA GLN A 65 8.57 -18.09 -11.86
C GLN A 65 7.34 -17.41 -12.48
N SER A 66 6.41 -18.19 -13.06
CA SER A 66 5.23 -17.64 -13.71
C SER A 66 4.29 -17.01 -12.67
N LEU A 67 4.04 -15.71 -12.81
CA LEU A 67 3.03 -14.94 -12.09
C LEU A 67 1.61 -15.20 -12.65
N GLU A 68 1.43 -16.29 -13.39
CA GLU A 68 0.16 -16.60 -14.06
C GLU A 68 -0.91 -16.90 -13.02
N GLY A 69 -2.09 -16.31 -13.22
CA GLY A 69 -3.21 -16.46 -12.32
C GLY A 69 -3.13 -15.66 -11.01
N LEU A 70 -2.05 -14.90 -10.78
CA LEU A 70 -1.86 -14.13 -9.55
C LEU A 70 -2.96 -13.06 -9.31
N TYR A 71 -3.52 -12.55 -10.41
CA TYR A 71 -4.61 -11.56 -10.45
C TYR A 71 -5.94 -12.17 -10.94
N SER A 72 -6.05 -13.50 -10.98
CA SER A 72 -7.20 -14.18 -11.59
C SER A 72 -8.52 -13.99 -10.85
N ARG A 73 -8.46 -13.66 -9.55
CA ARG A 73 -9.64 -13.49 -8.71
C ARG A 73 -9.57 -12.19 -7.89
N PRO A 74 -9.93 -11.04 -8.47
CA PRO A 74 -10.07 -9.81 -7.70
C PRO A 74 -11.09 -10.00 -6.57
N LEU A 75 -10.73 -9.58 -5.36
CA LEU A 75 -11.56 -9.70 -4.16
C LEU A 75 -11.63 -8.33 -3.47
N PRO A 76 -12.77 -7.62 -3.57
CA PRO A 76 -13.04 -6.47 -2.74
C PRO A 76 -13.21 -6.88 -1.28
N LEU A 77 -12.79 -6.02 -0.34
CA LEU A 77 -12.99 -6.19 1.10
C LEU A 77 -14.47 -6.34 1.44
N LEU A 78 -15.36 -5.64 0.73
CA LEU A 78 -16.81 -5.80 0.90
C LEU A 78 -17.27 -7.23 0.64
N GLU A 79 -16.83 -7.83 -0.46
CA GLU A 79 -17.15 -9.23 -0.77
C GLU A 79 -16.55 -10.16 0.31
N ALA A 80 -15.30 -9.91 0.74
CA ALA A 80 -14.64 -10.71 1.76
C ALA A 80 -15.42 -10.73 3.09
N LEU A 81 -15.90 -9.57 3.54
CA LEU A 81 -16.72 -9.46 4.76
C LEU A 81 -18.09 -10.13 4.57
N GLN A 82 -18.77 -9.88 3.46
CA GLN A 82 -20.10 -10.44 3.17
C GLN A 82 -20.08 -11.98 3.08
N ARG A 83 -19.07 -12.57 2.44
CA ARG A 83 -18.93 -14.03 2.29
C ARG A 83 -18.83 -14.75 3.62
N SER A 84 -18.19 -14.15 4.62
CA SER A 84 -18.09 -14.76 5.95
C SER A 84 -19.45 -14.94 6.63
N GLY A 85 -20.41 -14.04 6.35
CA GLY A 85 -21.70 -13.95 7.04
C GLY A 85 -21.62 -13.66 8.54
N ASP A 86 -20.42 -13.53 9.10
CA ASP A 86 -20.16 -13.46 10.54
C ASP A 86 -19.43 -12.16 10.88
N ARG A 87 -20.20 -11.18 11.37
CA ARG A 87 -19.68 -9.85 11.71
C ARG A 87 -18.66 -9.87 12.85
N SER A 88 -18.64 -10.91 13.69
CA SER A 88 -17.64 -11.04 14.75
C SER A 88 -16.23 -11.28 14.20
N ARG A 89 -16.10 -11.78 12.96
CA ARG A 89 -14.83 -12.08 12.29
C ARG A 89 -14.28 -10.93 11.47
N ARG A 90 -15.01 -9.81 11.34
CA ARG A 90 -14.63 -8.68 10.47
C ARG A 90 -13.22 -8.20 10.71
N LEU A 91 -12.80 -8.08 11.97
CA LEU A 91 -11.44 -7.66 12.31
C LEU A 91 -10.41 -8.64 11.73
N TRP A 92 -10.55 -9.94 11.99
CA TRP A 92 -9.62 -10.94 11.47
C TRP A 92 -9.59 -10.99 9.94
N ILE A 93 -10.74 -10.88 9.28
CA ILE A 93 -10.82 -10.83 7.81
C ILE A 93 -10.12 -9.59 7.29
N THR A 94 -10.37 -8.42 7.88
CA THR A 94 -9.74 -7.14 7.49
C THR A 94 -8.21 -7.23 7.66
N GLN A 95 -7.74 -7.77 8.77
CA GLN A 95 -6.31 -7.93 9.03
C GLN A 95 -5.67 -8.89 8.04
N ALA A 96 -6.29 -10.04 7.76
CA ALA A 96 -5.81 -10.98 6.75
C ALA A 96 -5.81 -10.35 5.35
N TYR A 97 -6.84 -9.57 5.01
CA TYR A 97 -6.94 -8.84 3.74
C TYR A 97 -5.78 -7.86 3.54
N TRP A 98 -5.45 -7.06 4.57
CA TRP A 98 -4.32 -6.13 4.50
C TRP A 98 -2.96 -6.83 4.51
N ASN A 99 -2.82 -7.98 5.18
CA ASN A 99 -1.60 -8.79 5.11
C ASN A 99 -1.36 -9.32 3.69
N VAL A 100 -2.40 -9.88 3.05
CA VAL A 100 -2.30 -10.33 1.65
C VAL A 100 -1.94 -9.17 0.72
N SER A 101 -2.57 -8.00 0.90
CA SER A 101 -2.26 -6.79 0.14
C SER A 101 -0.79 -6.37 0.28
N ALA A 102 -0.24 -6.41 1.50
CA ALA A 102 1.16 -6.08 1.75
C ALA A 102 2.12 -7.12 1.14
N ASP A 103 1.82 -8.42 1.26
CA ASP A 103 2.66 -9.49 0.70
C ASP A 103 2.68 -9.48 -0.83
N TYR A 104 1.58 -9.05 -1.45
CA TYR A 104 1.55 -8.77 -2.89
C TYR A 104 2.51 -7.65 -3.29
N GLY A 105 2.52 -6.54 -2.56
CA GLY A 105 3.48 -5.46 -2.78
C GLY A 105 4.93 -5.91 -2.58
N ARG A 106 5.19 -6.79 -1.61
CA ARG A 106 6.52 -7.38 -1.43
C ARG A 106 6.93 -8.22 -2.63
N LEU A 107 6.02 -9.05 -3.15
CA LEU A 107 6.31 -9.91 -4.30
C LEU A 107 6.61 -9.08 -5.54
N GLN A 108 5.90 -7.98 -5.74
CA GLN A 108 6.18 -7.03 -6.82
C GLN A 108 7.58 -6.43 -6.69
N PHE A 109 7.93 -5.91 -5.51
CA PHE A 109 9.25 -5.35 -5.29
C PHE A 109 10.37 -6.38 -5.43
N ALA A 110 10.14 -7.63 -5.04
CA ALA A 110 11.10 -8.71 -5.22
C ALA A 110 11.30 -9.03 -6.71
N ALA A 111 10.21 -9.10 -7.48
CA ALA A 111 10.27 -9.31 -8.93
C ALA A 111 11.00 -8.16 -9.65
N GLN A 112 10.67 -6.91 -9.32
CA GLN A 112 11.35 -5.73 -9.87
C GLN A 112 12.84 -5.72 -9.52
N SER A 113 13.20 -6.06 -8.28
CA SER A 113 14.62 -6.10 -7.87
C SER A 113 15.40 -7.16 -8.64
N LEU A 114 14.81 -8.34 -8.85
CA LEU A 114 15.44 -9.40 -9.61
C LEU A 114 15.62 -9.00 -11.09
N GLU A 115 14.59 -8.43 -11.71
CA GLU A 115 14.65 -7.93 -13.09
C GLU A 115 15.74 -6.87 -13.25
N GLN A 116 15.77 -5.87 -12.36
CA GLN A 116 16.79 -4.82 -12.40
C GLN A 116 18.20 -5.39 -12.26
N LEU A 117 18.44 -6.29 -11.30
CA LEU A 117 19.75 -6.93 -11.12
C LEU A 117 20.19 -7.73 -12.35
N GLN A 118 19.27 -8.40 -13.06
CA GLN A 118 19.58 -9.16 -14.27
C GLN A 118 19.96 -8.27 -15.47
N LEU A 119 19.52 -7.01 -15.48
CA LEU A 119 19.83 -6.05 -16.55
C LEU A 119 21.17 -5.33 -16.34
N ILE A 120 21.79 -5.43 -15.16
CA ILE A 120 23.08 -4.81 -14.89
C ILE A 120 24.16 -5.52 -15.71
N ALA A 121 24.89 -4.75 -16.51
CA ALA A 121 26.06 -5.26 -17.20
C ALA A 121 27.17 -5.57 -16.17
N PRO A 122 27.69 -6.80 -16.11
CA PRO A 122 28.88 -7.06 -15.30
C PRO A 122 30.04 -6.23 -15.86
N GLY A 123 30.80 -5.59 -14.99
CA GLY A 123 31.97 -4.81 -15.36
C GLY A 123 33.05 -5.65 -16.05
N ARG A 124 34.22 -5.04 -16.28
CA ARG A 124 35.33 -5.73 -16.97
C ARG A 124 36.06 -6.75 -16.09
N ASP A 125 35.89 -6.67 -14.77
CA ASP A 125 36.54 -7.58 -13.84
C ASP A 125 35.71 -8.88 -13.70
N PRO A 126 36.32 -10.07 -13.85
CA PRO A 126 35.66 -11.34 -13.51
C PRO A 126 35.08 -11.39 -12.09
N HIS A 127 35.65 -10.66 -11.13
CA HIS A 127 35.11 -10.54 -9.78
C HIS A 127 33.72 -9.89 -9.76
N ASP A 128 33.50 -8.88 -10.62
CA ASP A 128 32.21 -8.19 -10.73
C ASP A 128 31.10 -9.16 -11.15
N ARG A 129 31.43 -10.09 -12.05
CA ARG A 129 30.51 -11.15 -12.49
C ARG A 129 30.09 -12.02 -11.31
N SER A 130 31.04 -12.50 -10.51
CA SER A 130 30.75 -13.35 -9.36
C SER A 130 29.92 -12.64 -8.30
N LEU A 131 30.18 -11.35 -8.03
CA LEU A 131 29.38 -10.55 -7.10
C LEU A 131 27.94 -10.37 -7.59
N LEU A 132 27.77 -10.10 -8.88
CA LEU A 132 26.45 -9.98 -9.50
C LEU A 132 25.68 -11.31 -9.46
N ASP A 133 26.35 -12.43 -9.75
CA ASP A 133 25.74 -13.76 -9.68
C ASP A 133 25.23 -14.08 -8.27
N VAL A 134 25.98 -13.70 -7.22
CA VAL A 134 25.55 -13.84 -5.81
C VAL A 134 24.33 -12.96 -5.53
N ALA A 135 24.33 -11.70 -5.99
CA ALA A 135 23.20 -10.79 -5.80
C ALA A 135 21.92 -11.28 -6.49
N ILE A 136 22.04 -11.80 -7.71
CA ILE A 136 20.92 -12.40 -8.46
C ILE A 136 20.39 -13.63 -7.71
N ALA A 137 21.27 -14.52 -7.25
CA ALA A 137 20.86 -15.71 -6.49
C ALA A 137 20.15 -15.34 -5.18
N ALA A 138 20.62 -14.30 -4.47
CA ALA A 138 19.96 -13.78 -3.28
C ALA A 138 18.57 -13.21 -3.61
N ALA A 139 18.44 -12.40 -4.66
CA ALA A 139 17.16 -11.85 -5.10
C ALA A 139 16.15 -12.94 -5.54
N GLN A 140 16.62 -14.03 -6.15
CA GLN A 140 15.79 -15.20 -6.45
C GLN A 140 15.26 -15.88 -5.18
N ALA A 141 16.12 -16.03 -4.16
CA ALA A 141 15.71 -16.59 -2.87
C ALA A 141 14.66 -15.70 -2.17
N GLU A 142 14.87 -14.38 -2.15
CA GLU A 142 13.92 -13.40 -1.59
C GLU A 142 12.57 -13.43 -2.31
N GLN A 143 12.58 -13.56 -3.65
CA GLN A 143 11.35 -13.72 -4.43
C GLN A 143 10.61 -15.01 -4.07
N ALA A 144 11.32 -16.13 -3.92
CA ALA A 144 10.73 -17.40 -3.53
C ALA A 144 10.13 -17.36 -2.11
N GLU A 145 10.85 -16.77 -1.15
CA GLU A 145 10.38 -16.60 0.23
C GLU A 145 9.14 -15.70 0.30
N THR A 146 9.18 -14.57 -0.40
CA THR A 146 8.04 -13.65 -0.47
C THR A 146 6.82 -14.32 -1.10
N ARG A 147 7.02 -15.14 -2.14
CA ARG A 147 5.94 -15.92 -2.76
C ARG A 147 5.36 -16.95 -1.79
N ALA A 148 6.19 -17.67 -1.03
CA ALA A 148 5.72 -18.62 -0.04
C ALA A 148 4.89 -17.93 1.05
N LYS A 149 5.32 -16.76 1.51
CA LYS A 149 4.59 -15.94 2.48
C LYS A 149 3.23 -15.47 1.94
N LEU A 150 3.19 -15.00 0.70
CA LEU A 150 1.95 -14.62 0.03
C LEU A 150 0.96 -15.80 -0.04
N ILE A 151 1.43 -16.99 -0.43
CA ILE A 151 0.56 -18.19 -0.48
C ILE A 151 -0.02 -18.48 0.91
N ALA A 152 0.79 -18.37 1.97
CA ALA A 152 0.33 -18.59 3.34
C ALA A 152 -0.72 -17.55 3.79
N SER A 153 -0.50 -16.25 3.52
CA SER A 153 -1.46 -15.21 3.87
C SER A 153 -2.75 -15.30 3.04
N GLN A 154 -2.65 -15.69 1.77
CA GLN A 154 -3.83 -15.97 0.93
C GLN A 154 -4.65 -17.13 1.47
N GLN A 155 -4.00 -18.22 1.89
CA GLN A 155 -4.70 -19.35 2.48
C GLN A 155 -5.42 -18.95 3.77
N GLN A 156 -4.75 -18.16 4.63
CA GLN A 156 -5.38 -17.63 5.85
C GLN A 156 -6.65 -16.81 5.52
N LEU A 157 -6.59 -15.96 4.49
CA LEU A 157 -7.76 -15.19 4.05
C LEU A 157 -8.86 -16.11 3.49
N VAL A 158 -8.50 -17.10 2.66
CA VAL A 158 -9.41 -18.12 2.10
C VAL A 158 -10.16 -18.85 3.21
N ASP A 159 -9.47 -19.28 4.26
CA ASP A 159 -10.06 -19.99 5.39
C ASP A 159 -11.04 -19.10 6.17
N LEU A 160 -10.71 -17.81 6.33
CA LEU A 160 -11.56 -16.84 7.03
C LEU A 160 -12.84 -16.49 6.25
N ILE A 161 -12.74 -16.31 4.93
CA ILE A 161 -13.88 -15.97 4.06
C ILE A 161 -14.63 -17.20 3.56
N ARG A 162 -14.14 -18.41 3.90
CA ARG A 162 -14.69 -19.70 3.47
C ARG A 162 -14.79 -19.83 1.96
N LEU A 163 -13.70 -19.45 1.28
CA LEU A 163 -13.67 -19.54 -0.18
C LEU A 163 -13.73 -21.01 -0.64
N PRO A 164 -14.58 -21.37 -1.60
CA PRO A 164 -14.61 -22.72 -2.16
C PRO A 164 -13.27 -23.14 -2.77
N VAL A 165 -12.91 -24.42 -2.61
CA VAL A 165 -11.62 -24.98 -3.06
C VAL A 165 -11.42 -24.90 -4.59
N ASN A 166 -12.51 -24.80 -5.35
CA ASN A 166 -12.48 -24.66 -6.81
C ASN A 166 -12.35 -23.21 -7.29
N GLU A 167 -12.43 -22.21 -6.40
CA GLU A 167 -12.16 -20.82 -6.76
C GLU A 167 -10.64 -20.52 -6.69
N PRO A 168 -10.09 -19.68 -7.59
CA PRO A 168 -8.68 -19.30 -7.53
C PRO A 168 -8.33 -18.55 -6.24
N LEU A 169 -7.05 -18.50 -5.88
CA LEU A 169 -6.60 -17.70 -4.74
C LEU A 169 -6.91 -16.21 -4.96
N PRO A 170 -7.43 -15.50 -3.95
CA PRO A 170 -7.90 -14.13 -4.11
C PRO A 170 -6.77 -13.09 -4.17
N TRP A 171 -7.03 -12.03 -4.94
CA TRP A 171 -6.24 -10.81 -5.03
C TRP A 171 -7.03 -9.63 -4.44
N PRO A 172 -6.59 -9.03 -3.30
CA PRO A 172 -7.15 -7.80 -2.77
C PRO A 172 -7.06 -6.62 -3.76
N VAL A 173 -8.18 -5.96 -4.04
CA VAL A 173 -8.24 -4.81 -4.97
C VAL A 173 -8.41 -3.46 -4.27
N ASP A 174 -8.82 -3.45 -2.99
CA ASP A 174 -9.02 -2.21 -2.27
C ASP A 174 -7.69 -1.60 -1.81
N ARG A 175 -7.65 -0.26 -1.81
CA ARG A 175 -6.45 0.49 -1.46
C ARG A 175 -6.38 0.69 0.06
N PRO A 176 -5.27 0.32 0.73
CA PRO A 176 -5.06 0.68 2.12
C PRO A 176 -5.04 2.20 2.28
N LEU A 177 -5.39 2.68 3.46
CA LEU A 177 -5.30 4.11 3.77
C LEU A 177 -3.84 4.52 3.91
N VAL A 178 -3.50 5.63 3.26
CA VAL A 178 -2.16 6.24 3.32
C VAL A 178 -2.19 7.62 3.96
N GLY A 179 -3.30 8.35 3.80
CA GLY A 179 -3.49 9.65 4.42
C GLY A 179 -3.70 9.59 5.93
N SER A 180 -3.78 10.78 6.54
CA SER A 180 -4.03 10.92 7.97
C SER A 180 -5.40 10.36 8.35
N TYR A 181 -5.43 9.52 9.38
CA TYR A 181 -6.66 8.94 9.90
C TYR A 181 -7.27 9.80 11.01
N GLU A 182 -8.50 10.27 10.78
CA GLU A 182 -9.24 11.04 11.78
C GLU A 182 -10.00 10.11 12.72
N THR A 183 -9.53 10.03 13.97
CA THR A 183 -10.14 9.13 14.96
C THR A 183 -11.42 9.69 15.56
N HIS A 184 -11.59 11.02 15.61
CA HIS A 184 -12.63 11.71 16.39
C HIS A 184 -12.79 11.16 17.82
N PHE A 185 -11.68 10.73 18.43
CA PHE A 185 -11.68 9.95 19.67
C PHE A 185 -12.47 10.58 20.81
N ALA A 186 -12.27 11.89 21.04
CA ALA A 186 -12.95 12.62 22.11
C ALA A 186 -14.47 12.64 21.93
N ALA A 187 -14.98 12.69 20.69
CA ALA A 187 -16.41 12.68 20.41
C ALA A 187 -16.99 11.27 20.56
N ILE A 188 -16.33 10.25 20.01
CA ILE A 188 -16.83 8.87 19.98
C ILE A 188 -16.81 8.22 21.37
N PHE A 189 -15.81 8.54 22.19
CA PHE A 189 -15.64 7.96 23.53
C PHE A 189 -16.02 8.96 24.64
N ALA A 190 -16.81 9.99 24.34
CA ALA A 190 -17.34 10.91 25.35
C ALA A 190 -18.28 10.23 26.35
N THR A 191 -19.10 9.29 25.87
CA THR A 191 -20.19 8.65 26.63
C THR A 191 -19.92 7.19 26.98
N ARG A 192 -18.81 6.61 26.49
CA ARG A 192 -18.42 5.23 26.75
C ARG A 192 -16.91 5.11 26.96
N PRO A 193 -16.43 4.28 27.90
CA PRO A 193 -15.01 4.11 28.12
C PRO A 193 -14.35 3.35 26.97
N ALA A 194 -13.24 3.88 26.45
CA ALA A 194 -12.35 3.15 25.55
C ALA A 194 -11.49 2.14 26.33
N THR A 195 -11.02 1.08 25.69
CA THR A 195 -10.01 0.19 26.28
C THR A 195 -8.63 0.86 26.28
N GLY A 196 -7.68 0.33 27.06
CA GLY A 196 -6.29 0.83 27.06
C GLY A 196 -5.62 0.74 25.70
N ARG A 197 -5.90 -0.34 24.95
CA ARG A 197 -5.38 -0.56 23.60
C ARG A 197 -5.88 0.48 22.60
N ILE A 198 -7.17 0.80 22.61
CA ILE A 198 -7.74 1.83 21.70
C ILE A 198 -7.23 3.23 22.02
N ARG A 199 -7.00 3.56 23.30
CA ARG A 199 -6.30 4.80 23.68
C ARG A 199 -4.89 4.86 23.12
N SER A 200 -4.15 3.75 23.22
CA SER A 200 -2.79 3.65 22.68
C SER A 200 -2.77 3.86 21.16
N ILE A 201 -3.68 3.19 20.43
CA ILE A 201 -3.80 3.34 18.98
C ILE A 201 -4.08 4.80 18.62
N ASN A 202 -5.06 5.45 19.27
CA ASN A 202 -5.36 6.86 19.02
C ASN A 202 -4.15 7.78 19.22
N ALA A 203 -3.33 7.53 20.25
CA ALA A 203 -2.13 8.32 20.52
C ALA A 203 -0.99 8.05 19.51
N MET A 204 -0.90 6.81 19.00
CA MET A 204 0.17 6.38 18.10
C MET A 204 -0.09 6.73 16.62
N LEU A 205 -1.34 6.67 16.17
CA LEU A 205 -1.71 6.81 14.75
C LEU A 205 -1.07 8.01 14.05
N PRO A 206 -1.02 9.23 14.63
CA PRO A 206 -0.37 10.37 13.97
C PRO A 206 1.14 10.16 13.73
N GLN A 207 1.84 9.47 14.64
CA GLN A 207 3.26 9.19 14.49
C GLN A 207 3.49 8.03 13.52
N THR A 208 2.64 7.01 13.53
CA THR A 208 2.69 5.91 12.56
C THR A 208 2.46 6.42 11.14
N HIS A 209 1.48 7.32 10.93
CA HIS A 209 1.28 7.99 9.64
C HIS A 209 2.53 8.76 9.17
N LYS A 210 3.14 9.56 10.05
CA LYS A 210 4.42 10.25 9.73
C LYS A 210 5.53 9.27 9.37
N ALA A 211 5.58 8.11 10.03
CA ALA A 211 6.55 7.08 9.71
C ALA A 211 6.31 6.48 8.30
N VAL A 212 5.05 6.24 7.91
CA VAL A 212 4.70 5.79 6.56
C VAL A 212 5.19 6.79 5.50
N GLU A 213 4.89 8.08 5.68
CA GLU A 213 5.33 9.14 4.75
C GLU A 213 6.86 9.28 4.67
N ALA A 214 7.54 9.22 5.83
CA ALA A 214 9.00 9.27 5.87
C ALA A 214 9.63 8.05 5.18
N ARG A 215 9.03 6.86 5.33
CA ARG A 215 9.49 5.64 4.65
C ARG A 215 9.26 5.70 3.15
N ALA A 216 8.12 6.21 2.69
CA ALA A 216 7.89 6.41 1.26
C ALA A 216 8.91 7.38 0.65
N THR A 217 9.20 8.49 1.35
CA THR A 217 10.25 9.44 0.96
C THR A 217 11.62 8.75 0.87
N ALA A 218 11.94 7.87 1.82
CA ALA A 218 13.19 7.12 1.81
C ALA A 218 13.28 6.11 0.66
N VAL A 219 12.17 5.47 0.27
CA VAL A 219 12.10 4.60 -0.91
C VAL A 219 12.38 5.40 -2.18
N LEU A 220 11.66 6.51 -2.40
CA LEU A 220 11.86 7.36 -3.59
C LEU A 220 13.30 7.90 -3.67
N ALA A 221 13.90 8.26 -2.53
CA ALA A 221 15.30 8.66 -2.47
C ALA A 221 16.26 7.51 -2.83
N ALA A 222 15.98 6.29 -2.37
CA ALA A 222 16.76 5.10 -2.70
C ALA A 222 16.62 4.72 -4.19
N GLU A 223 15.43 4.88 -4.80
CA GLU A 223 15.19 4.69 -6.23
C GLU A 223 15.95 5.72 -7.09
N LYS A 224 16.11 6.94 -6.59
CA LYS A 224 17.00 7.91 -7.25
C LYS A 224 18.46 7.51 -7.11
N ALA A 225 18.88 7.07 -5.92
CA ALA A 225 20.25 6.70 -5.64
C ALA A 225 20.72 5.50 -6.46
N ILE A 226 19.84 4.51 -6.68
CA ILE A 226 20.15 3.33 -7.50
C ILE A 226 20.33 3.71 -8.98
N GLY A 227 19.43 4.52 -9.54
CA GLY A 227 19.55 4.97 -10.93
C GLY A 227 20.82 5.80 -11.17
N GLN A 228 21.24 6.61 -10.19
CA GLN A 228 22.53 7.29 -10.23
C GLN A 228 23.70 6.31 -10.14
N ALA A 229 23.66 5.35 -9.23
CA ALA A 229 24.72 4.36 -9.07
C ALA A 229 24.90 3.50 -10.33
N GLU A 230 23.81 3.07 -10.95
CA GLU A 230 23.81 2.31 -12.22
C GLU A 230 24.36 3.15 -13.37
N ALA A 231 23.94 4.41 -13.52
CA ALA A 231 24.46 5.31 -14.55
C ALA A 231 25.95 5.61 -14.38
N ASP A 232 26.42 5.77 -13.14
CA ASP A 232 27.84 5.97 -12.84
C ASP A 232 28.66 4.70 -13.11
N HIS A 233 28.11 3.53 -12.77
CA HIS A 233 28.75 2.25 -13.05
C HIS A 233 28.86 1.99 -14.55
N ALA A 234 27.81 2.27 -15.33
CA ALA A 234 27.81 2.14 -16.79
C ALA A 234 28.86 3.05 -17.45
N ARG A 235 29.18 4.20 -16.83
CA ARG A 235 30.27 5.10 -17.26
C ARG A 235 31.65 4.70 -16.75
N GLY A 236 31.75 3.64 -15.95
CA GLY A 236 32.99 3.18 -15.32
C GLY A 236 33.48 4.09 -14.19
N THR A 237 32.66 5.02 -13.70
CA THR A 237 33.05 5.96 -12.64
C THR A 237 32.74 5.44 -11.24
N ARG A 238 32.07 4.30 -11.12
CA ARG A 238 31.69 3.69 -9.85
C ARG A 238 31.79 2.15 -9.91
N PRO A 239 32.31 1.47 -8.88
CA PRO A 239 32.44 0.02 -8.89
C PRO A 239 31.09 -0.67 -8.65
N ILE A 240 30.96 -1.94 -9.05
CA ILE A 240 29.71 -2.70 -9.02
C ILE A 240 29.18 -2.87 -7.59
N GLU A 241 30.05 -2.97 -6.59
CA GLU A 241 29.71 -3.10 -5.17
C GLU A 241 28.84 -1.95 -4.69
N SER A 242 29.06 -0.74 -5.22
CA SER A 242 28.23 0.40 -4.89
C SER A 242 26.81 0.29 -5.45
N VAL A 243 26.68 -0.32 -6.64
CA VAL A 243 25.37 -0.58 -7.26
C VAL A 243 24.63 -1.64 -6.44
N LEU A 244 25.31 -2.73 -6.08
CA LEU A 244 24.75 -3.79 -5.24
C LEU A 244 24.34 -3.28 -3.84
N ALA A 245 25.15 -2.41 -3.23
CA ALA A 245 24.80 -1.77 -1.96
C ALA A 245 23.58 -0.86 -2.08
N ALA A 246 23.44 -0.12 -3.19
CA ALA A 246 22.26 0.70 -3.47
C ALA A 246 21.00 -0.17 -3.67
N HIS A 247 21.11 -1.29 -4.38
CA HIS A 247 20.07 -2.32 -4.52
C HIS A 247 19.60 -2.84 -3.15
N GLN A 248 20.54 -3.27 -2.31
CA GLN A 248 20.21 -3.77 -0.98
C GLN A 248 19.54 -2.70 -0.11
N MET A 249 19.99 -1.45 -0.18
CA MET A 249 19.37 -0.34 0.54
C MET A 249 17.94 -0.08 0.07
N LEU A 250 17.70 -0.08 -1.25
CA LEU A 250 16.36 0.07 -1.82
C LEU A 250 15.42 -1.05 -1.35
N TRP A 251 15.88 -2.30 -1.41
CA TRP A 251 15.11 -3.45 -0.91
C TRP A 251 14.71 -3.25 0.56
N GLN A 252 15.66 -2.88 1.43
CA GLN A 252 15.39 -2.66 2.84
C GLN A 252 14.38 -1.53 3.09
N GLN A 253 14.44 -0.41 2.34
CA GLN A 253 13.47 0.67 2.51
C GLN A 253 12.07 0.26 2.03
N ARG A 254 11.98 -0.49 0.93
CA ARG A 254 10.70 -1.03 0.42
C ARG A 254 10.02 -1.95 1.43
N GLN A 255 10.78 -2.86 2.05
CA GLN A 255 10.25 -3.72 3.12
C GLN A 255 9.77 -2.90 4.32
N LYS A 256 10.58 -1.94 4.80
CA LYS A 256 10.22 -1.08 5.94
C LYS A 256 9.01 -0.18 5.65
N PHE A 257 8.82 0.25 4.41
CA PHE A 257 7.62 0.97 3.98
C PHE A 257 6.38 0.09 4.09
N LEU A 258 6.42 -1.13 3.52
CA LEU A 258 5.28 -2.06 3.57
C LEU A 258 4.96 -2.52 5.00
N ASP A 259 5.97 -2.70 5.86
CA ASP A 259 5.78 -3.00 7.29
C ASP A 259 5.06 -1.87 8.02
N ALA A 260 5.48 -0.62 7.78
CA ALA A 260 4.87 0.56 8.39
C ALA A 260 3.43 0.76 7.88
N LEU A 261 3.21 0.60 6.58
CA LEU A 261 1.89 0.75 5.96
C LEU A 261 0.91 -0.33 6.44
N SER A 262 1.36 -1.59 6.51
CA SER A 262 0.57 -2.69 7.07
C SER A 262 0.22 -2.40 8.53
N SER A 263 1.22 -2.08 9.36
CA SER A 263 1.00 -1.79 10.78
C SER A 263 0.01 -0.64 11.00
N TYR A 264 0.11 0.43 10.21
CA TYR A 264 -0.83 1.55 10.23
C TYR A 264 -2.28 1.12 9.95
N ASN A 265 -2.48 0.32 8.90
CA ASN A 265 -3.81 -0.12 8.50
C ASN A 265 -4.40 -1.20 9.42
N LEU A 266 -3.56 -2.03 10.05
CA LEU A 266 -3.99 -2.98 11.08
C LEU A 266 -4.46 -2.26 12.36
N ASP A 267 -3.74 -1.22 12.79
CA ASP A 267 -4.16 -0.37 13.91
C ASP A 267 -5.47 0.38 13.60
N ILE A 268 -5.63 0.88 12.37
CA ILE A 268 -6.90 1.48 11.90
C ILE A 268 -8.03 0.45 11.93
N ALA A 269 -7.80 -0.78 11.47
CA ALA A 269 -8.82 -1.83 11.50
C ALA A 269 -9.28 -2.16 12.92
N GLU A 270 -8.34 -2.25 13.86
CA GLU A 270 -8.65 -2.47 15.28
C GLU A 270 -9.42 -1.28 15.89
N TYR A 271 -9.02 -0.05 15.55
CA TYR A 271 -9.75 1.16 15.95
C TYR A 271 -11.18 1.17 15.41
N ALA A 272 -11.34 0.93 14.11
CA ALA A 272 -12.62 0.91 13.43
C ALA A 272 -13.55 -0.14 14.04
N MET A 273 -13.06 -1.33 14.38
CA MET A 273 -13.87 -2.36 15.04
C MET A 273 -14.33 -1.96 16.45
N ALA A 274 -13.52 -1.20 17.19
CA ALA A 274 -13.93 -0.69 18.50
C ALA A 274 -14.96 0.45 18.40
N VAL A 275 -14.92 1.22 17.30
CA VAL A 275 -15.88 2.28 17.02
C VAL A 275 -17.20 1.70 16.50
N ALA A 276 -17.11 0.93 15.43
CA ALA A 276 -18.22 0.29 14.73
C ALA A 276 -18.40 -1.14 15.25
N ASP A 277 -19.30 -1.30 16.23
CA ASP A 277 -19.66 -2.62 16.72
C ASP A 277 -20.36 -3.47 15.63
N VAL A 278 -20.71 -4.72 15.97
CA VAL A 278 -21.32 -5.67 15.03
C VAL A 278 -22.67 -5.22 14.47
N THR A 279 -23.29 -4.16 15.00
CA THR A 279 -24.57 -3.64 14.46
C THR A 279 -24.36 -2.81 13.20
N VAL A 280 -23.17 -2.20 13.04
CA VAL A 280 -22.84 -1.34 11.89
C VAL A 280 -22.80 -2.16 10.59
N PRO A 281 -23.41 -1.69 9.49
CA PRO A 281 -23.35 -2.37 8.19
C PRO A 281 -21.92 -2.45 7.62
N ASP A 282 -21.61 -3.51 6.85
CA ASP A 282 -20.26 -3.74 6.30
C ASP A 282 -19.77 -2.56 5.45
N GLY A 283 -20.63 -1.96 4.64
CA GLY A 283 -20.27 -0.80 3.82
C GLY A 283 -19.81 0.40 4.64
N GLN A 284 -20.44 0.66 5.79
CA GLN A 284 -20.04 1.76 6.67
C GLN A 284 -18.73 1.42 7.39
N TYR A 285 -18.56 0.20 7.88
CA TYR A 285 -17.29 -0.26 8.47
C TYR A 285 -16.13 -0.12 7.46
N ILE A 286 -16.34 -0.51 6.21
CA ILE A 286 -15.33 -0.42 5.13
C ILE A 286 -14.97 1.02 4.79
N SER A 287 -15.95 1.94 4.78
CA SER A 287 -15.68 3.36 4.53
C SER A 287 -14.70 3.98 5.53
N MET A 288 -14.54 3.37 6.70
CA MET A 288 -13.56 3.78 7.72
C MET A 288 -12.16 3.21 7.47
N LEU A 289 -11.96 2.35 6.47
CA LEU A 289 -10.71 1.59 6.29
C LEU A 289 -9.97 1.94 5.00
N ILE A 290 -10.64 2.54 4.02
CA ILE A 290 -10.10 2.69 2.67
C ILE A 290 -10.15 4.15 2.23
N GLY A 291 -9.10 4.59 1.52
CA GLY A 291 -8.98 5.96 1.02
C GLY A 291 -9.94 6.31 -0.12
N SER A 292 -10.51 5.30 -0.79
CA SER A 292 -11.60 5.42 -1.78
C SER A 292 -12.22 4.05 -2.03
N PRO A 293 -13.51 3.80 -1.71
CA PRO A 293 -14.16 2.53 -2.03
C PRO A 293 -14.14 2.22 -3.52
N VAL A 294 -13.71 1.01 -3.89
CA VAL A 294 -13.92 0.50 -5.25
C VAL A 294 -15.44 0.29 -5.43
N PRO A 295 -16.08 0.88 -6.46
CA PRO A 295 -17.49 0.62 -6.74
C PRO A 295 -17.64 -0.85 -7.15
N TRP A 296 -18.24 -1.66 -6.27
CA TRP A 296 -18.52 -3.06 -6.56
C TRP A 296 -19.78 -3.18 -7.43
N THR A 297 -19.63 -3.81 -8.59
CA THR A 297 -20.76 -4.21 -9.45
C THR A 297 -20.92 -5.73 -9.32
N PRO A 298 -22.09 -6.25 -8.91
CA PRO A 298 -22.31 -7.69 -8.82
C PRO A 298 -22.11 -8.34 -10.18
N GLN A 299 -21.13 -9.25 -10.28
CA GLN A 299 -20.98 -10.09 -11.45
C GLN A 299 -22.11 -11.13 -11.44
N PRO A 300 -22.98 -11.18 -12.47
CA PRO A 300 -23.99 -12.23 -12.53
C PRO A 300 -23.28 -13.59 -12.50
N PRO A 301 -23.85 -14.60 -11.81
CA PRO A 301 -23.27 -15.93 -11.78
C PRO A 301 -23.04 -16.37 -13.22
N ALA A 302 -21.80 -16.78 -13.53
CA ALA A 302 -21.46 -17.36 -14.82
C ALA A 302 -22.55 -18.36 -15.17
N ALA A 303 -23.22 -18.14 -16.31
CA ALA A 303 -24.26 -19.02 -16.78
C ALA A 303 -23.69 -20.45 -16.77
N VAL A 304 -24.14 -21.25 -15.81
CA VAL A 304 -23.99 -22.69 -15.87
C VAL A 304 -24.72 -23.06 -17.14
N VAL A 305 -23.96 -23.35 -18.20
CA VAL A 305 -24.50 -23.88 -19.44
C VAL A 305 -25.32 -25.09 -19.01
N PRO A 306 -26.65 -25.09 -19.18
CA PRO A 306 -27.43 -26.25 -18.80
C PRO A 306 -26.92 -27.41 -19.64
N ALA A 307 -26.63 -28.54 -18.99
CA ALA A 307 -26.41 -29.81 -19.66
C ALA A 307 -27.74 -30.30 -20.27
N SER A 308 -28.29 -29.54 -21.22
CA SER A 308 -29.41 -29.93 -22.07
C SER A 308 -28.82 -30.22 -23.44
N ASN A 309 -28.04 -31.29 -23.54
CA ASN A 309 -27.78 -32.02 -24.79
C ASN A 309 -27.20 -33.43 -24.56
N LEU A 310 -27.53 -34.08 -23.43
CA LEU A 310 -27.44 -35.54 -23.35
C LEU A 310 -28.76 -36.09 -23.91
N GLN A 311 -28.77 -36.35 -25.22
CA GLN A 311 -29.78 -37.22 -25.83
C GLN A 311 -29.75 -38.58 -25.13
N PRO A 312 -30.90 -39.15 -24.72
CA PRO A 312 -30.94 -40.51 -24.22
C PRO A 312 -30.56 -41.48 -25.35
N LEU A 313 -29.55 -42.31 -25.13
CA LEU A 313 -29.34 -43.52 -25.93
C LEU A 313 -30.50 -44.48 -25.60
N GLU A 314 -31.43 -44.63 -26.54
CA GLU A 314 -32.45 -45.67 -26.49
C GLU A 314 -31.78 -47.06 -26.46
N PRO A 315 -32.11 -47.94 -25.50
CA PRO A 315 -31.66 -49.32 -25.52
C PRO A 315 -32.44 -50.10 -26.60
N GLN A 316 -31.77 -50.48 -27.69
CA GLN A 316 -32.28 -51.46 -28.64
C GLN A 316 -32.40 -52.83 -27.95
N ILE A 317 -33.65 -53.26 -27.76
CA ILE A 317 -34.00 -54.61 -27.32
C ILE A 317 -33.88 -55.52 -28.55
N VAL A 318 -32.91 -56.44 -28.51
CA VAL A 318 -32.76 -57.50 -29.52
C VAL A 318 -33.64 -58.69 -29.12
N PRO A 319 -34.58 -59.16 -29.95
CA PRO A 319 -35.37 -60.35 -29.64
C PRO A 319 -34.57 -61.62 -29.93
N THR A 320 -34.55 -62.53 -28.95
CA THR A 320 -34.03 -63.89 -29.07
C THR A 320 -35.05 -64.75 -29.85
N GLN A 321 -34.58 -65.45 -30.87
CA GLN A 321 -35.22 -66.66 -31.42
C GLN A 321 -34.41 -67.88 -30.97
#